data_AF-A0A9E3YKT1-F1
#
_entry.id   AF-A0A9E3YKT1-F1
#
_cell.length_a   1.000
_cell.length_b   1.000
_cell.length_c   1.000
_cell.angle_alpha   90.00
_cell.angle_beta   90.00
_cell.angle_gamma   90.00
#
_symmetry.space_group_name_H-M   'P 1'
#
loop_
_entity.id
_entity.type
_entity.pdbx_description
1 polymer ?
#
loop_
_entity_poly.entity_id
_entity_poly.type
_entity_poly.pdbx_seq_one_letter_code
_entity_poly.pdbx_strand_id
1 'polypeptide(L)'
;MFEFLPEDIRRGLKAAQTRAQRKSNRLSVHAGDAVFPILRMWDQGFAVDASRPQPPRGFVDIYDGPRHLSRALIVAAADEGGEMTYEFKRETVIGTRPIRDYADDRTGPDGYLPRPA
;
A
#
# COMPACT_ATOMS: atom_id res chain seq x y z
N MET A 1 -33.83 -15.84 -17.55
CA MET A 1 -32.83 -15.26 -16.63
C MET A 1 -31.55 -16.06 -16.82
N PHE A 2 -30.47 -15.46 -17.31
CA PHE A 2 -29.19 -16.16 -17.44
C PHE A 2 -28.51 -16.20 -16.07
N GLU A 3 -28.63 -17.32 -15.37
CA GLU A 3 -28.07 -17.50 -14.02
C GLU A 3 -26.55 -17.66 -14.02
N PHE A 4 -25.94 -17.91 -15.19
CA PHE A 4 -24.50 -18.05 -15.35
C PHE A 4 -23.99 -17.29 -16.56
N LEU A 5 -22.92 -16.54 -16.35
CA LEU A 5 -22.21 -15.80 -17.38
C LEU A 5 -21.26 -16.77 -18.12
N PRO A 6 -21.23 -16.79 -19.47
CA PRO A 6 -20.28 -17.60 -20.24
C PRO A 6 -18.83 -17.35 -19.82
N GLU A 7 -18.00 -18.38 -19.86
CA GLU A 7 -16.63 -18.34 -19.33
C GLU A 7 -15.78 -17.23 -19.95
N ASP A 8 -15.91 -17.00 -21.26
CA ASP A 8 -15.21 -15.93 -21.96
C ASP A 8 -15.60 -14.53 -21.48
N ILE A 9 -16.88 -14.32 -21.17
CA ILE A 9 -17.39 -13.05 -20.63
C ILE A 9 -16.88 -12.89 -19.19
N ARG A 10 -16.89 -13.95 -18.36
CA ARG A 10 -16.35 -13.89 -16.97
C ARG A 10 -14.87 -13.53 -16.97
N ARG A 11 -14.09 -14.19 -17.82
CA ARG A 11 -12.65 -13.94 -17.98
C ARG A 11 -12.40 -12.51 -18.46
N GLY A 12 -13.17 -12.04 -19.43
CA GLY A 12 -13.11 -10.66 -19.92
C GLY A 12 -13.41 -9.63 -18.84
N LEU A 13 -14.46 -9.87 -18.04
CA LEU A 13 -14.86 -8.98 -16.94
C LEU A 13 -13.80 -8.93 -15.84
N LYS A 14 -13.27 -10.09 -15.42
CA LYS A 14 -12.21 -10.19 -14.41
C LYS A 14 -10.95 -9.44 -14.88
N ALA A 15 -10.54 -9.66 -16.13
CA ALA A 15 -9.40 -8.96 -16.72
C ALA A 15 -9.61 -7.44 -16.82
N ALA A 16 -10.83 -6.99 -17.16
CA ALA A 16 -11.16 -5.58 -17.22
C ALA A 16 -11.15 -4.92 -15.83
N GLN A 17 -11.71 -5.58 -14.81
CA GLN A 17 -11.68 -5.10 -13.43
C GLN A 17 -10.24 -5.00 -12.91
N THR A 18 -9.42 -6.02 -13.11
CA THR A 18 -8.00 -5.99 -12.72
C THR A 18 -7.24 -4.86 -13.43
N ARG A 19 -7.52 -4.59 -14.71
CA ARG A 19 -6.93 -3.46 -15.45
C ARG A 19 -7.39 -2.11 -14.92
N ALA A 20 -8.68 -1.95 -14.61
CA ALA A 20 -9.23 -0.72 -14.05
C ALA A 20 -8.67 -0.46 -12.64
N GLN A 21 -8.58 -1.49 -11.80
CA GLN A 21 -7.98 -1.41 -10.47
C GLN A 21 -6.53 -0.94 -10.56
N ARG A 22 -5.72 -1.49 -11.47
CA ARG A 22 -4.33 -1.04 -11.71
C ARG A 22 -4.22 0.39 -12.20
N LYS A 23 -5.17 0.85 -13.02
CA LYS A 23 -5.16 2.20 -13.58
C LYS A 23 -5.51 3.25 -12.53
N SER A 24 -6.35 2.89 -11.56
CA SER A 24 -6.72 3.74 -10.43
C SER A 24 -5.75 3.62 -9.27
N ASN A 25 -5.14 2.45 -9.07
CA ASN A 25 -4.27 2.18 -7.94
C ASN A 25 -2.82 2.52 -8.28
N ARG A 26 -2.32 3.61 -7.69
CA ARG A 26 -0.93 4.06 -7.83
C ARG A 26 0.00 3.39 -6.83
N LEU A 27 -0.50 2.44 -6.04
CA LEU A 27 0.28 1.71 -5.06
C LEU A 27 1.31 0.79 -5.74
N SER A 28 2.57 0.91 -5.32
CA SER A 28 3.68 0.09 -5.77
C SER A 28 4.58 -0.32 -4.62
N VAL A 29 5.18 -1.50 -4.75
CA VAL A 29 6.25 -1.97 -3.87
C VAL A 29 7.56 -1.94 -4.64
N HIS A 30 8.59 -1.40 -4.00
CA HIS A 30 9.93 -1.23 -4.55
C HIS A 30 10.89 -2.15 -3.79
N ALA A 31 11.54 -3.06 -4.52
CA ALA A 31 12.58 -3.96 -4.00
C ALA A 31 13.90 -3.61 -4.68
N GLY A 32 14.67 -2.72 -4.06
CA GLY A 32 15.81 -2.07 -4.73
C GLY A 32 15.32 -1.23 -5.92
N ASP A 33 15.86 -1.48 -7.10
CA ASP A 33 15.49 -0.78 -8.34
C ASP A 33 14.25 -1.37 -9.04
N ALA A 34 13.76 -2.52 -8.57
CA ALA A 34 12.61 -3.20 -9.16
C ALA A 34 11.29 -2.70 -8.56
N VAL A 35 10.32 -2.39 -9.43
CA VAL A 35 9.01 -1.86 -9.04
C VAL A 35 7.89 -2.84 -9.41
N PHE A 36 7.02 -3.15 -8.45
CA PHE A 36 5.91 -4.07 -8.62
C PHE A 36 4.59 -3.39 -8.24
N PRO A 37 3.57 -3.42 -9.10
CA PRO A 37 2.28 -2.81 -8.79
C PRO A 37 1.50 -3.64 -7.76
N ILE A 38 0.95 -2.97 -6.76
CA ILE A 38 0.10 -3.59 -5.74
C ILE A 38 -1.35 -3.64 -6.25
N LEU A 39 -1.99 -4.80 -6.17
CA LEU A 39 -3.41 -4.95 -6.54
C LEU A 39 -4.33 -4.47 -5.42
N ARG A 40 -4.01 -4.88 -4.18
CA ARG A 40 -4.70 -4.48 -2.95
C ARG A 40 -3.70 -4.46 -1.79
N MET A 41 -3.94 -3.59 -0.83
CA MET A 41 -3.17 -3.48 0.41
C MET A 41 -4.14 -3.43 1.59
N TRP A 42 -3.75 -4.03 2.71
CA TRP A 42 -4.47 -4.01 3.98
C TRP A 42 -3.44 -3.87 5.11
N ASP A 43 -3.91 -3.74 6.36
CA ASP A 43 -3.07 -3.36 7.50
C ASP A 43 -1.85 -4.25 7.74
N GLN A 44 -1.91 -5.52 7.35
CA GLN A 44 -0.87 -6.52 7.62
C GLN A 44 -0.22 -7.09 6.36
N GLY A 45 -0.52 -6.54 5.18
CA GLY A 45 0.03 -7.09 3.95
C GLY A 45 -0.51 -6.49 2.66
N PHE A 46 -0.15 -7.12 1.56
CA PHE A 46 -0.63 -6.75 0.23
C PHE A 46 -0.64 -7.93 -0.72
N ALA A 47 -1.32 -7.76 -1.85
CA ALA A 47 -1.34 -8.75 -2.93
C ALA A 47 -0.82 -8.15 -4.24
N VAL A 48 -0.08 -8.97 -4.98
CA VAL A 48 0.40 -8.69 -6.34
C VAL A 48 -0.12 -9.75 -7.31
N ASP A 49 -0.03 -9.47 -8.60
CA ASP A 49 -0.40 -10.41 -9.66
C ASP A 49 0.63 -11.56 -9.72
N ALA A 50 0.19 -12.80 -9.49
CA ALA A 50 1.07 -13.96 -9.52
C ALA A 50 1.51 -14.32 -10.96
N SER A 51 0.81 -13.83 -12.00
CA SER A 51 1.19 -14.05 -13.41
C SER A 51 2.37 -13.20 -13.87
N ARG A 52 2.88 -12.31 -13.01
CA ARG A 52 4.00 -11.41 -13.28
C ARG A 52 5.19 -11.74 -12.36
N PRO A 53 6.38 -11.21 -12.65
CA PRO A 53 7.49 -11.27 -11.71
C PRO A 53 7.05 -10.73 -10.36
N GLN A 54 7.26 -11.53 -9.31
CA GLN A 54 6.88 -11.22 -7.95
C GLN A 54 8.08 -10.59 -7.21
N PRO A 55 7.86 -9.67 -6.26
CA PRO A 55 8.95 -9.12 -5.49
C PRO A 55 9.65 -10.20 -4.67
N PRO A 56 10.99 -10.17 -4.58
CA PRO A 56 11.71 -11.05 -3.67
C PRO A 56 11.32 -10.75 -2.22
N ARG A 57 11.35 -11.77 -1.37
CA ARG A 57 11.17 -11.63 0.08
C ARG A 57 12.28 -10.73 0.62
N GLY A 58 12.00 -9.88 1.62
CA GLY A 58 13.02 -9.00 2.18
C GLY A 58 12.52 -7.60 2.53
N PHE A 59 13.44 -6.64 2.61
CA PHE A 59 13.09 -5.23 2.80
C PHE A 59 12.61 -4.61 1.51
N VAL A 60 11.48 -3.93 1.60
CA VAL A 60 10.85 -3.22 0.50
C VAL A 60 10.31 -1.88 0.96
N ASP A 61 10.14 -0.97 0.01
CA ASP A 61 9.55 0.35 0.22
C ASP A 61 8.20 0.41 -0.52
N ILE A 62 7.15 0.93 0.13
CA ILE A 62 5.79 1.02 -0.40
C ILE A 62 5.49 2.47 -0.76
N TYR A 63 5.01 2.69 -1.98
CA TYR A 63 4.71 4.01 -2.52
C TYR A 63 3.25 4.12 -2.96
N ASP A 64 2.70 5.33 -2.87
CA ASP A 64 1.50 5.77 -3.58
C ASP A 64 1.91 6.87 -4.58
N GLY A 65 2.17 6.46 -5.82
CA GLY A 65 2.78 7.32 -6.82
C GLY A 65 4.13 7.87 -6.32
N PRO A 66 4.31 9.19 -6.18
CA PRO A 66 5.56 9.77 -5.69
C PRO A 66 5.70 9.73 -4.15
N ARG A 67 4.65 9.38 -3.41
CA ARG A 67 4.65 9.44 -1.94
C ARG A 67 5.16 8.13 -1.35
N HIS A 68 6.25 8.19 -0.59
CA HIS A 68 6.75 7.05 0.19
C HIS A 68 5.86 6.86 1.43
N LEU A 69 5.15 5.73 1.51
CA LEU A 69 4.21 5.43 2.59
C LEU A 69 4.91 4.73 3.76
N SER A 70 5.63 3.64 3.50
CA SER A 70 6.26 2.84 4.54
C SER A 70 7.40 1.99 3.99
N ARG A 71 8.33 1.64 4.88
CA ARG A 71 9.32 0.58 4.66
C ARG A 71 8.90 -0.66 5.41
N ALA A 72 8.88 -1.81 4.73
CA ALA A 72 8.45 -3.07 5.33
C ALA A 72 9.44 -4.21 5.08
N LEU A 73 9.52 -5.16 6.02
CA LEU A 73 10.12 -6.46 5.82
C LEU A 73 8.99 -7.44 5.47
N ILE A 74 8.98 -7.95 4.25
CA ILE A 74 7.91 -8.79 3.73
C ILE A 74 8.27 -10.27 3.73
N VAL A 75 7.27 -11.10 4.00
CA VAL A 75 7.32 -12.55 3.83
C VAL A 75 6.21 -12.98 2.88
N ALA A 76 6.48 -13.95 2.01
CA ALA A 76 5.45 -14.53 1.16
C ALA A 76 4.51 -15.40 2.00
N ALA A 77 3.21 -15.18 1.86
CA ALA A 77 2.17 -15.87 2.62
C ALA A 77 1.48 -16.97 1.80
N ALA A 78 0.88 -16.62 0.64
CA ALA A 78 0.17 -17.56 -0.21
C ALA A 78 0.23 -17.19 -1.70
N ASP A 79 0.13 -18.20 -2.57
CA ASP A 79 -0.11 -18.07 -4.01
C ASP A 79 -1.42 -18.80 -4.32
N GLU A 80 -2.51 -18.04 -4.46
CA GLU A 80 -3.84 -18.60 -4.71
C GLU A 80 -4.66 -17.69 -5.64
N GLY A 81 -5.43 -18.29 -6.56
CA GLY A 81 -6.36 -17.54 -7.40
C GLY A 81 -5.71 -16.59 -8.42
N GLY A 82 -4.41 -16.75 -8.69
CA GLY A 82 -3.63 -15.89 -9.58
C GLY A 82 -3.06 -14.64 -8.90
N GLU A 83 -3.06 -14.62 -7.57
CA GLU A 83 -2.50 -13.54 -6.76
C GLU A 83 -1.50 -14.09 -5.76
N MET A 84 -0.39 -13.37 -5.60
CA MET A 84 0.63 -13.65 -4.60
C MET A 84 0.45 -12.66 -3.45
N THR A 85 0.23 -13.18 -2.25
CA THR A 85 0.05 -12.38 -1.04
C THR A 85 1.33 -12.35 -0.20
N TYR A 86 1.57 -11.18 0.38
CA TYR A 86 2.69 -10.93 1.27
C TYR A 86 2.18 -10.38 2.59
N GLU A 87 2.83 -10.78 3.67
CA GLU A 87 2.59 -10.27 5.01
C GLU A 87 3.74 -9.37 5.47
N PHE A 88 3.39 -8.36 6.27
CA PHE A 88 4.35 -7.48 6.92
C PHE A 88 4.87 -8.14 8.19
N LYS A 89 6.12 -8.61 8.15
CA LYS A 89 6.82 -9.04 9.38
C LYS A 89 7.20 -7.86 10.25
N ARG A 90 7.49 -6.72 9.62
CA ARG A 90 7.73 -5.43 10.26
C ARG A 90 7.37 -4.33 9.28
N GLU A 91 6.70 -3.30 9.76
CA GLU A 91 6.42 -2.09 8.98
C GLU A 91 6.90 -0.86 9.76
N THR A 92 7.44 0.12 9.03
CA THR A 92 7.79 1.44 9.55
C THR A 92 7.20 2.49 8.64
N VAL A 93 6.12 3.11 9.10
CA VAL A 93 5.42 4.18 8.37
C VAL A 93 6.32 5.41 8.29
N ILE A 94 6.42 6.00 7.10
CA ILE A 94 7.18 7.22 6.88
C ILE A 94 6.34 8.41 7.34
N GLY A 95 6.75 9.00 8.46
CA GLY A 95 6.18 10.24 8.96
C GLY A 95 6.58 11.42 8.07
N THR A 96 5.67 12.39 7.91
CA THR A 96 5.95 13.66 7.21
C THR A 96 6.70 14.67 8.08
N ARG A 97 6.82 14.39 9.38
CA ARG A 97 7.52 15.22 10.36
C ARG A 97 8.66 14.42 10.98
N PRO A 98 9.76 15.08 11.36
CA PRO A 98 10.78 14.43 12.16
C PRO A 98 10.16 13.88 13.45
N ILE A 99 10.67 12.74 13.89
CA ILE A 99 10.32 12.16 15.19
C ILE A 99 10.76 13.18 16.25
N ARG A 100 9.85 13.54 17.16
CA ARG A 100 10.20 14.43 18.27
C ARG A 100 10.86 13.61 19.37
N ASP A 101 11.91 14.16 19.96
CA ASP A 101 12.60 13.55 21.10
C ASP A 101 11.86 13.76 22.43
N TYR A 102 10.83 14.62 22.44
CA TYR A 102 10.07 15.00 23.64
C TYR A 102 8.57 15.19 23.35
N ALA A 103 7.74 14.97 24.38
CA ALA A 103 6.30 15.24 24.34
C ALA A 103 6.02 16.75 24.30
N ASP A 104 4.98 17.16 23.57
CA ASP A 104 4.55 18.55 23.55
C ASP A 104 3.57 18.82 24.68
N ASP A 105 4.11 19.02 25.87
CA ASP A 105 3.30 19.29 27.08
C ASP A 105 2.89 20.77 27.17
N ARG A 106 3.25 21.59 26.17
CA ARG A 106 2.89 23.01 26.16
C ARG A 106 1.45 23.15 25.70
N THR A 107 0.58 23.54 26.63
CA THR A 107 -0.71 24.14 26.26
C THR A 107 -0.41 25.30 25.30
N GLY A 108 -1.10 25.34 24.15
CA GLY A 108 -0.97 26.44 23.21
C GLY A 108 -1.28 27.79 23.89
N PRO A 109 -0.89 28.93 23.28
CA PRO A 109 -1.17 30.22 23.90
C PRO A 109 -2.67 30.38 24.17
N ASP A 110 -3.05 30.49 25.45
CA ASP A 110 -4.45 30.60 25.92
C ASP A 110 -5.11 31.96 25.61
N GLY A 111 -4.38 32.87 24.94
CA GLY A 111 -4.90 34.16 24.51
C GLY A 111 -3.80 35.20 24.27
N TYR A 112 -4.20 36.34 23.71
CA TYR A 112 -3.33 37.50 23.58
C TYR A 112 -3.35 38.31 24.88
N LEU A 113 -2.20 38.85 25.29
CA LEU A 113 -2.14 39.82 26.39
C LEU A 113 -2.98 41.07 26.03
N PRO A 114 -3.70 41.66 26.99
CA PRO A 114 -4.41 42.91 26.76
C PRO A 114 -3.41 44.03 26.43
N ARG A 115 -3.84 44.97 25.60
CA ARG A 115 -3.02 46.11 25.19
C ARG A 115 -2.67 46.95 26.44
N PRO A 116 -1.39 47.36 26.63
CA PRO A 116 -1.01 48.20 27.76
C PRO A 116 -1.77 49.54 27.72
N ALA A 117 -2.17 50.02 28.89
CA ALA A 117 -2.88 51.28 29.11
C ALA A 117 -1.99 52.51 28.89
#